data_AF-A0A967D0N5-F1
#
_entry.id   AF-A0A967D0N5-F1
#
_cell.length_a   1.000
_cell.length_b   1.000
_cell.length_c   1.000
_cell.angle_alpha   90.00
_cell.angle_beta   90.00
_cell.angle_gamma   90.00
#
_symmetry.space_group_name_H-M   'P 1'
#
loop_
_entity.id
_entity.type
_entity.pdbx_description
1 polymer ?
#
loop_
_entity_poly.entity_id
_entity_poly.type
_entity_poly.pdbx_seq_one_letter_code
_entity_poly.pdbx_strand_id
1 'polypeptide(L)' 'MKAAVISHVGPPEAIQIVDLPDPVAGPGQVLVRVRAAAVNPIDTYVRSGSVAMPLVFPFVVGCD' A
#
# COMPACT_ATOMS: atom_id res chain seq x y z
N MET A 1 5.55 11.40 -4.07
CA MET A 1 5.58 10.10 -4.78
C MET A 1 4.20 9.68 -5.25
N LYS A 2 4.12 8.93 -6.35
CA LYS A 2 2.88 8.21 -6.72
C LYS A 2 2.75 6.94 -5.88
N ALA A 3 1.55 6.63 -5.43
CA ALA A 3 1.26 5.44 -4.62
C ALA A 3 -0.06 4.77 -5.06
N ALA A 4 -0.11 3.44 -4.99
CA ALA A 4 -1.35 2.68 -5.07
C ALA A 4 -1.95 2.54 -3.67
N VAL A 5 -3.17 3.03 -3.49
CA VAL A 5 -3.83 3.08 -2.18
C VAL A 5 -5.25 2.52 -2.24
N ILE A 6 -5.76 2.13 -1.08
CA ILE A 6 -7.19 1.90 -0.85
C ILE A 6 -7.68 2.81 0.28
N SER A 7 -8.92 3.31 0.18
CA SER A 7 -9.59 4.10 1.23
C SER A 7 -10.56 3.26 2.08
N HIS A 8 -10.87 2.06 1.61
CA HIS A 8 -11.67 1.02 2.24
C HIS A 8 -11.30 -0.32 1.59
N VAL A 9 -11.55 -1.43 2.27
CA VAL A 9 -11.41 -2.76 1.66
C VAL A 9 -12.42 -2.95 0.52
N GLY A 10 -12.06 -3.68 -0.53
CA GLY A 10 -12.94 -3.82 -1.69
C GLY A 10 -12.41 -4.61 -2.88
N PRO A 11 -13.14 -4.57 -4.01
CA PRO A 11 -12.73 -5.26 -5.23
C PRO A 11 -11.48 -4.58 -5.84
N PRO A 12 -10.86 -5.15 -6.89
CA PRO A 12 -9.60 -4.61 -7.42
C PRO A 12 -9.67 -3.13 -7.80
N GLU A 13 -10.85 -2.67 -8.23
CA GLU A 13 -11.16 -1.30 -8.64
C GLU A 13 -11.14 -0.30 -7.47
N ALA A 14 -11.10 -0.77 -6.22
CA ALA A 14 -10.92 0.08 -5.05
C ALA A 14 -9.49 0.66 -4.97
N ILE A 15 -8.53 0.10 -5.72
CA ILE A 15 -7.16 0.62 -5.78
C ILE A 15 -7.14 1.91 -6.60
N GLN A 16 -6.63 2.97 -5.98
CA GLN A 16 -6.47 4.28 -6.60
C GLN A 16 -4.99 4.64 -6.66
N ILE A 17 -4.57 5.23 -7.79
CA ILE A 17 -3.24 5.85 -7.89
C ILE A 17 -3.36 7.30 -7.48
N VAL A 18 -2.66 7.68 -6.42
CA VAL A 18 -2.66 9.05 -5.87
C VAL A 18 -1.25 9.60 -5.78
N ASP A 19 -1.13 10.93 -5.73
CA ASP A 19 0.12 11.60 -5.41
C ASP A 19 0.15 11.91 -3.90
N LEU A 20 1.20 11.44 -3.22
CA LEU A 20 1.47 11.65 -1.79
C LEU A 20 2.79 12.42 -1.61
N PRO A 21 3.03 13.07 -0.45
CA PRO A 21 4.35 13.56 -0.10
C PRO A 21 5.40 12.45 -0.12
N ASP A 22 6.65 12.77 -0.43
CA ASP A 22 7.73 11.81 -0.29
C ASP A 22 7.98 11.53 1.21
N PRO A 23 8.12 10.26 1.63
CA PRO A 23 8.35 9.94 3.03
C PRO A 23 9.76 10.36 3.46
N VAL A 24 9.88 10.75 4.73
CA VAL A 24 11.15 11.14 5.34
C VAL A 24 11.59 10.03 6.29
N ALA A 25 12.78 9.46 6.05
CA ALA A 25 13.33 8.44 6.93
C ALA A 25 13.80 9.06 8.25
N GLY A 26 13.37 8.47 9.37
CA GLY A 26 13.88 8.80 10.70
C GLY A 26 15.19 8.08 11.05
N PRO A 27 15.71 8.26 12.29
CA PRO A 27 16.89 7.56 12.75
C PRO A 27 16.77 6.03 12.62
N GLY A 28 17.74 5.38 11.98
CA GLY A 28 17.76 3.93 11.77
C GLY A 28 16.86 3.42 10.63
N GLN A 29 16.17 4.31 9.90
CA GLN A 29 15.34 3.94 8.74
C GLN A 29 16.08 4.29 7.43
N VAL A 30 15.67 3.63 6.34
CA VAL A 30 16.14 3.94 4.99
C VAL A 30 14.96 4.36 4.12
N LEU A 31 15.20 5.32 3.22
CA LEU A 31 14.25 5.69 2.19
C LEU A 31 14.60 4.96 0.90
N VAL A 32 13.68 4.12 0.41
CA VAL A 32 13.88 3.31 -0.79
C VAL A 32 13.06 3.90 -1.94
N ARG A 33 13.73 4.19 -3.06
CA ARG A 33 13.05 4.49 -4.31
C ARG A 33 12.67 3.18 -5.00
N VAL A 34 11.43 2.76 -4.81
CA VAL A 34 10.87 1.52 -5.38
C VAL A 34 10.87 1.62 -6.91
N ARG A 35 11.59 0.70 -7.57
CA ARG A 35 11.61 0.58 -9.05
C ARG A 35 10.60 -0.43 -9.57
N ALA A 36 10.32 -1.46 -8.77
CA ALA A 36 9.34 -2.50 -9.02
C ALA A 36 8.87 -3.07 -7.68
N ALA A 37 7.66 -3.63 -7.67
CA ALA A 37 7.10 -4.37 -6.55
C ALA A 37 6.48 -5.67 -7.10
N ALA A 38 6.49 -6.73 -6.30
CA ALA A 38 5.77 -7.96 -6.64
C ALA A 38 4.28 -7.81 -6.30
N VAL A 39 3.46 -8.67 -6.91
CA VAL A 39 2.05 -8.83 -6.54
C VAL A 39 1.88 -10.27 -6.08
N ASN A 40 1.53 -10.44 -4.81
CA ASN A 40 1.34 -11.72 -4.17
C ASN A 40 -0.14 -11.93 -3.81
N PRO A 41 -0.59 -13.19 -3.60
CA PRO A 41 -1.96 -13.46 -3.19
C PRO A 41 -2.39 -12.70 -1.92
N ILE A 42 -1.47 -12.53 -0.96
CA ILE A 42 -1.76 -11.82 0.30
C ILE A 42 -2.18 -10.36 0.06
N ASP A 43 -1.60 -9.67 -0.94
CA ASP A 43 -1.99 -8.31 -1.29
C ASP A 43 -3.48 -8.24 -1.66
N THR A 44 -3.98 -9.28 -2.35
CA THR A 44 -5.38 -9.37 -2.73
C THR A 44 -6.29 -9.59 -1.53
N TYR A 45 -5.85 -10.38 -0.54
CA TYR A 45 -6.64 -10.72 0.65
C TYR A 45 -6.74 -9.54 1.62
N VAL A 46 -5.65 -8.78 1.78
CA VAL A 46 -5.64 -7.57 2.60
C VAL A 46 -6.50 -6.49 1.93
N ARG A 47 -6.32 -6.29 0.62
CA ARG A 47 -7.09 -5.30 -0.13
C ARG A 47 -8.59 -5.61 -0.18
N SER A 48 -8.98 -6.89 -0.30
CA SER A 48 -10.38 -7.30 -0.28
C SER A 48 -11.00 -7.33 1.11
N GLY A 49 -10.17 -7.29 2.17
CA GLY A 49 -10.62 -7.50 3.55
C GLY A 49 -10.92 -8.97 3.88
N SER A 50 -10.54 -9.90 3.02
CA SER A 50 -10.67 -11.35 3.29
C SER A 50 -9.74 -11.81 4.42
N VAL A 51 -8.66 -11.07 4.67
CA VAL A 51 -7.84 -11.19 5.89
C VAL A 51 -7.98 -9.90 6.68
N ALA A 52 -8.39 -10.01 7.95
CA ALA A 52 -8.48 -8.87 8.85
C ALA A 52 -7.06 -8.38 9.20
N MET A 53 -6.78 -7.12 8.89
CA MET A 53 -5.57 -6.41 9.30
C MET A 53 -5.94 -5.04 9.90
N PRO A 54 -5.14 -4.52 10.84
CA PRO A 54 -5.34 -3.18 11.39
C PRO A 54 -4.89 -2.11 10.37
N LEU A 55 -5.70 -1.89 9.34
CA LEU A 55 -5.39 -0.94 8.27
C LEU A 55 -5.67 0.49 8.72
N VAL A 56 -4.71 1.39 8.47
CA VAL A 56 -4.90 2.83 8.56
C VAL A 56 -5.12 3.37 7.15
N PHE A 57 -6.27 4.00 6.92
CA PHE A 57 -6.62 4.53 5.61
C PHE A 57 -6.18 6.00 5.45
N PRO A 58 -5.75 6.42 4.23
CA PRO A 58 -5.56 5.58 3.05
C PRO A 58 -4.37 4.61 3.22
N PHE A 59 -4.58 3.34 2.88
CA PHE A 59 -3.57 2.29 3.05
C PHE A 59 -2.83 2.07 1.73
N VAL A 60 -1.49 2.17 1.74
CA VAL A 60 -0.64 1.83 0.59
C VAL A 60 -0.53 0.31 0.50
N VAL A 61 -0.94 -0.27 -0.63
CA VAL A 61 -0.93 -1.73 -0.83
C VAL A 61 0.46 -2.24 -1.26
N GLY A 62 0.77 -3.49 -0.92
CA GLY A 62 2.07 -4.15 -1.14
C GLY A 62 2.73 -4.55 0.18
N CYS A 63 3.29 -5.76 0.24
CA CYS A 63 3.87 -6.32 1.47
C CYS A 63 5.36 -6.71 1.40
N ASP A 64 6.03 -6.42 0.29
CA ASP A 64 7.45 -6.75 0.05
C ASP A 64 8.37 -5.52 0.13
#